data_AF-A0A2S6U9C4-F1
#
_entry.id   AF-A0A2S6U9C4-F1
#
_cell.length_a   1.000
_cell.length_b   1.000
_cell.length_c   1.000
_cell.angle_alpha   90.00
_cell.angle_beta   90.00
_cell.angle_gamma   90.00
#
_symmetry.space_group_name_H-M   'P 1'
#
loop_
_entity.id
_entity.type
_entity.pdbx_description
1 polymer ?
#
loop_
_entity_poly.entity_id
_entity_poly.type
_entity_poly.pdbx_seq_one_letter_code
_entity_poly.pdbx_strand_id
1 'polypeptide(L)'
;MTVFTLVMGNRASSSWSLRGWLALKCTGVAFDEAMVWFKRPDIKEQILIHSPSGLVQVLKHHKKDGDLLIWETLAIIEYLDELFPDAGLWPENQDARAVARAVSAEMHGGFGPLRNHMPMDLQNQWPGEGMGEGVAENIKRITDIWEDCRDQYGEGVNSC
;
A
#
# COMPACT_ATOMS: atom_id res chain seq x y z
N MET A 1 1.57 8.92 24.91
CA MET A 1 0.83 7.92 24.11
C MET A 1 1.43 7.98 22.72
N THR A 2 1.83 6.86 22.16
CA THR A 2 2.27 6.78 20.76
C THR A 2 1.02 6.84 19.90
N VAL A 3 0.92 7.88 19.08
CA VAL A 3 -0.23 8.12 18.19
C VAL A 3 0.30 8.04 16.76
N PHE A 4 -0.45 7.39 15.88
CA PHE A 4 -0.13 7.35 14.46
C PHE A 4 -1.04 8.30 13.70
N THR A 5 -0.48 9.03 12.73
CA THR A 5 -1.25 9.73 11.70
C THR A 5 -0.84 9.21 10.34
N LEU A 6 -1.78 8.70 9.55
CA LEU A 6 -1.55 8.39 8.13
C LEU A 6 -2.00 9.58 7.28
N VAL A 7 -1.04 10.23 6.63
CA VAL A 7 -1.34 11.25 5.62
C VAL A 7 -1.45 10.55 4.27
N MET A 8 -2.61 10.70 3.61
CA MET A 8 -2.90 9.97 2.38
C MET A 8 -3.83 10.77 1.45
N GLY A 9 -3.91 10.36 0.20
CA GLY A 9 -4.94 10.84 -0.72
C GLY A 9 -6.25 10.07 -0.57
N ASN A 10 -7.11 10.15 -1.59
CA ASN A 10 -8.35 9.38 -1.61
C ASN A 10 -8.06 7.88 -1.83
N ARG A 11 -8.27 7.06 -0.80
CA ARG A 11 -8.10 5.59 -0.83
C ARG A 11 -9.02 4.85 -1.81
N ALA A 12 -10.11 5.48 -2.27
CA ALA A 12 -11.00 4.88 -3.26
C ALA A 12 -10.52 5.07 -4.71
N SER A 13 -9.60 6.01 -4.96
CA SER A 13 -9.10 6.33 -6.30
C SER A 13 -7.57 6.35 -6.41
N SER A 14 -6.86 5.92 -5.35
CA SER A 14 -5.40 5.77 -5.35
C SER A 14 -5.00 4.52 -4.58
N SER A 15 -4.48 3.53 -5.31
CA SER A 15 -3.96 2.29 -4.70
C SER A 15 -2.83 2.57 -3.72
N TRP A 16 -2.06 3.63 -3.95
CA TRP A 16 -0.98 4.07 -3.06
C TRP A 16 -1.50 4.49 -1.68
N SER A 17 -2.64 5.20 -1.64
CA SER A 17 -3.28 5.62 -0.39
C SER A 17 -3.97 4.46 0.33
N LEU A 18 -4.43 3.45 -0.41
CA LEU A 18 -5.08 2.28 0.16
C LEU A 18 -4.10 1.34 0.88
N ARG A 19 -2.88 1.17 0.35
CA ARG A 19 -1.94 0.13 0.82
C ARG A 19 -1.51 0.29 2.28
N GLY A 20 -1.04 1.48 2.69
CA GLY A 20 -0.62 1.70 4.08
C GLY A 20 -1.80 1.81 5.03
N TRP A 21 -2.94 2.28 4.54
CA TRP A 21 -4.18 2.27 5.30
C TRP A 21 -4.63 0.84 5.64
N LEU A 22 -4.60 -0.08 4.66
CA LEU A 22 -4.93 -1.49 4.90
C LEU A 22 -3.98 -2.12 5.91
N ALA A 23 -2.67 -1.85 5.81
CA ALA A 23 -1.69 -2.36 6.77
C ALA A 23 -1.99 -1.92 8.21
N LEU A 24 -2.24 -0.62 8.44
CA LEU A 24 -2.67 -0.11 9.76
C LEU A 24 -3.99 -0.71 10.24
N LYS A 25 -4.92 -0.99 9.32
CA LYS A 25 -6.18 -1.66 9.69
C LYS A 25 -5.94 -3.09 10.16
N CYS A 26 -5.05 -3.83 9.52
CA CYS A 26 -4.70 -5.20 9.90
C CYS A 26 -4.01 -5.25 11.28
N THR A 27 -3.27 -4.21 11.69
CA THR A 27 -2.68 -4.20 13.04
C THR A 27 -3.69 -3.93 14.16
N GLY A 28 -4.90 -3.47 13.83
CA GLY A 28 -5.92 -3.09 14.82
C GLY A 28 -5.57 -1.84 15.65
N VAL A 29 -4.45 -1.17 15.37
CA VAL A 29 -4.04 0.03 16.12
C VAL A 29 -4.96 1.20 15.80
N ALA A 30 -5.22 2.06 16.79
CA ALA A 30 -5.86 3.34 16.55
C ALA A 30 -4.89 4.29 15.83
N PHE A 31 -5.38 4.99 14.81
CA PHE A 31 -4.62 6.00 14.09
C PHE A 31 -5.55 7.07 13.53
N ASP A 32 -5.01 8.28 13.36
CA ASP A 32 -5.69 9.41 12.73
C ASP A 32 -5.45 9.39 11.21
N GLU A 33 -6.48 9.77 10.45
CA GLU A 33 -6.43 9.89 8.99
C GLU A 33 -6.34 11.38 8.59
N ALA A 34 -5.27 11.77 7.92
CA ALA A 34 -5.08 13.13 7.39
C ALA A 34 -5.15 13.11 5.87
N MET A 35 -6.31 13.46 5.29
CA MET A 35 -6.51 13.36 3.86
C MET A 35 -6.06 14.63 3.11
N VAL A 36 -5.26 14.44 2.06
CA VAL A 36 -4.82 15.50 1.16
C VAL A 36 -5.60 15.43 -0.16
N TRP A 37 -6.14 16.56 -0.61
CA TRP A 37 -7.00 16.65 -1.78
C TRP A 37 -6.23 17.05 -3.04
N PHE A 38 -6.00 16.08 -3.95
CA PHE A 38 -5.15 16.27 -5.14
C PHE A 38 -5.61 17.33 -6.16
N LYS A 39 -6.87 17.79 -6.11
CA LYS A 39 -7.43 18.77 -7.08
C LYS A 39 -7.17 20.23 -6.72
N ARG A 40 -6.28 20.52 -5.77
CA ARG A 40 -5.96 21.90 -5.37
C ARG A 40 -4.68 22.42 -6.04
N PRO A 41 -4.61 23.71 -6.43
CA PRO A 41 -3.40 24.29 -7.02
C PRO A 41 -2.17 24.25 -6.09
N ASP A 42 -2.38 24.29 -4.77
CA ASP A 42 -1.35 24.31 -3.72
C ASP A 42 -0.97 22.90 -3.21
N ILE A 43 -1.32 21.85 -3.95
CA ILE A 43 -1.18 20.46 -3.49
C ILE A 43 0.25 20.09 -3.11
N LYS A 44 1.26 20.58 -3.87
CA LYS A 44 2.66 20.24 -3.61
C LYS A 44 3.11 20.84 -2.28
N GLU A 45 2.77 22.09 -2.04
CA GLU A 45 3.04 22.80 -0.80
C GLU A 45 2.36 22.09 0.39
N GLN A 46 1.09 21.69 0.24
CA GLN A 46 0.36 20.95 1.27
C GLN A 46 0.99 19.59 1.59
N ILE A 47 1.46 18.85 0.58
CA ILE A 47 2.12 17.56 0.82
C ILE A 47 3.49 17.76 1.48
N LEU A 48 4.25 18.77 1.07
CA LEU A 48 5.59 19.05 1.63
C LEU A 48 5.55 19.42 3.12
N ILE A 49 4.42 19.92 3.64
CA ILE A 49 4.21 20.10 5.10
C ILE A 49 4.25 18.76 5.84
N HIS A 50 3.96 17.66 5.15
CA HIS A 50 3.78 16.34 5.75
C HIS A 50 4.85 15.32 5.36
N SER A 51 5.35 15.40 4.13
CA SER A 51 6.21 14.40 3.53
C SER A 51 7.41 15.06 2.87
N PRO A 52 8.66 14.71 3.26
CA PRO A 52 9.84 15.28 2.65
C PRO A 52 9.99 14.88 1.16
N SER A 53 9.33 13.80 0.72
CA SER A 53 9.36 13.37 -0.69
C SER A 53 8.41 14.17 -1.59
N GLY A 54 7.52 15.00 -1.03
CA GLY A 54 6.47 15.65 -1.80
C GLY A 54 5.40 14.67 -2.31
N LEU A 55 5.40 13.43 -1.81
CA LEU A 55 4.45 12.38 -2.16
C LEU A 55 3.70 11.89 -0.92
N VAL A 56 2.49 11.36 -1.15
CA VAL A 56 1.70 10.62 -0.15
C VAL A 56 1.55 9.18 -0.65
N GLN A 57 1.40 8.19 0.23
CA GLN A 57 1.19 8.25 1.68
C GLN A 57 2.44 8.49 2.53
N VAL A 58 2.28 9.04 3.74
CA VAL A 58 3.32 9.08 4.79
C VAL A 58 2.72 8.75 6.14
N LEU A 59 3.35 7.82 6.86
CA LEU A 59 3.02 7.51 8.25
C LEU A 59 3.82 8.43 9.17
N LYS A 60 3.13 9.11 10.08
CA LYS A 60 3.74 9.83 11.20
C LYS A 60 3.55 9.01 12.46
N HIS A 61 4.65 8.65 13.10
CA HIS A 61 4.64 8.06 14.43
C HIS A 61 5.05 9.14 15.43
N HIS A 62 4.07 9.65 16.18
CA HIS A 62 4.27 10.67 17.20
C HIS A 62 4.94 10.06 18.44
N LYS A 63 6.24 10.28 18.59
CA LYS A 63 7.03 9.81 19.75
C LYS A 63 7.32 10.97 20.70
N LYS A 64 7.80 10.65 21.91
CA LYS A 64 8.12 11.67 22.93
C LYS A 64 9.20 12.65 22.47
N ASP A 65 10.18 12.16 21.70
CA ASP A 65 11.34 12.94 21.25
C ASP A 65 11.15 13.50 19.83
N GLY A 66 9.91 13.52 19.33
CA GLY A 66 9.56 14.04 18.01
C GLY A 66 8.86 13.01 17.12
N ASP A 67 8.50 13.47 15.93
CA ASP A 67 7.80 12.64 14.94
C ASP A 67 8.81 11.85 14.10
N LEU A 68 8.56 10.54 13.97
CA LEU A 68 9.20 9.73 12.94
C LEU A 68 8.30 9.67 11.70
N LEU A 69 8.85 10.06 10.55
CA LEU A 69 8.14 10.02 9.26
C LEU A 69 8.62 8.83 8.43
N ILE A 70 7.68 8.02 7.93
CA ILE A 70 7.95 6.92 7.00
C ILE A 70 7.11 7.15 5.74
N TRP A 71 7.74 7.44 4.61
CA TRP A 71 7.08 7.91 3.39
C TRP A 71 7.02 6.87 2.25
N GLU A 72 7.51 5.66 2.50
CA GLU A 72 7.45 4.56 1.52
C GLU A 72 6.50 3.46 1.98
N THR A 73 5.67 2.97 1.06
CA THR A 73 4.57 2.06 1.42
C THR A 73 5.05 0.75 2.01
N LEU A 74 6.04 0.11 1.39
CA LEU A 74 6.60 -1.14 1.92
C LEU A 74 7.38 -0.88 3.20
N ALA A 75 8.08 0.25 3.32
CA ALA A 75 8.76 0.63 4.57
C ALA A 75 7.77 0.85 5.72
N ILE A 76 6.59 1.44 5.45
CA ILE A 76 5.50 1.57 6.44
C ILE A 76 5.06 0.17 6.90
N ILE A 77 4.86 -0.76 5.97
CA ILE A 77 4.40 -2.13 6.28
C ILE A 77 5.44 -2.86 7.14
N GLU A 78 6.72 -2.85 6.76
CA GLU A 78 7.80 -3.47 7.55
C GLU A 78 7.90 -2.84 8.94
N TYR A 79 7.78 -1.51 9.04
CA TYR A 79 7.79 -0.82 10.32
C TYR A 79 6.61 -1.20 11.22
N LEU A 80 5.43 -1.41 10.64
CA LEU A 80 4.26 -1.88 11.38
C LEU A 80 4.39 -3.35 11.80
N ASP A 81 4.98 -4.20 10.95
CA ASP A 81 5.25 -5.60 11.29
C ASP A 81 6.24 -5.72 12.47
N GLU A 82 7.26 -4.86 12.50
CA GLU A 82 8.19 -4.77 13.64
C GLU A 82 7.49 -4.35 14.94
N LEU A 83 6.53 -3.43 14.88
CA LEU A 83 5.82 -2.92 16.06
C LEU A 83 4.65 -3.81 16.51
N PHE A 84 4.04 -4.53 15.57
CA PHE A 84 2.86 -5.35 15.77
C PHE A 84 3.06 -6.73 15.14
N PRO A 85 4.03 -7.53 15.61
CA PRO A 85 4.35 -8.82 15.01
C PRO A 85 3.16 -9.80 15.05
N ASP A 86 2.30 -9.68 16.07
CA ASP A 86 1.11 -10.50 16.24
C ASP A 86 0.00 -10.16 15.22
N ALA A 87 0.13 -9.06 14.45
CA ALA A 87 -0.82 -8.68 13.41
C ALA A 87 -0.70 -9.53 12.13
N GLY A 88 0.37 -10.34 12.01
CA GLY A 88 0.52 -11.26 10.87
C GLY A 88 0.57 -10.55 9.51
N LEU A 89 1.16 -9.34 9.43
CA LEU A 89 1.27 -8.60 8.16
C LEU A 89 2.09 -9.38 7.12
N TRP A 90 3.02 -10.20 7.58
CA TRP A 90 3.74 -11.17 6.78
C TRP A 90 3.54 -12.60 7.29
N PRO A 91 3.69 -13.61 6.41
CA PRO A 91 3.72 -15.01 6.83
C PRO A 91 4.79 -15.28 7.89
N GLU A 92 4.53 -16.21 8.82
CA GLU A 92 5.53 -16.64 9.81
C GLU A 92 6.64 -17.50 9.20
N ASN A 93 6.31 -18.33 8.22
CA ASN A 93 7.29 -19.15 7.51
C ASN A 93 8.27 -18.27 6.73
N GLN A 94 9.56 -18.53 6.90
CA GLN A 94 10.63 -17.71 6.31
C GLN A 94 10.58 -17.64 4.79
N ASP A 95 10.37 -18.78 4.11
CA ASP A 95 10.39 -18.85 2.65
C ASP A 95 9.12 -18.22 2.08
N ALA A 96 7.96 -18.50 2.67
CA ALA A 96 6.69 -17.87 2.31
C ALA A 96 6.76 -16.34 2.48
N ARG A 97 7.38 -15.85 3.56
CA ARG A 97 7.59 -14.42 3.78
C ARG A 97 8.53 -13.80 2.76
N ALA A 98 9.60 -14.50 2.38
CA ALA A 98 10.50 -14.05 1.33
C ALA A 98 9.76 -13.88 -0.01
N VAL A 99 8.92 -14.86 -0.38
CA VAL A 99 8.08 -14.79 -1.58
C VAL A 99 7.04 -13.67 -1.48
N ALA A 100 6.35 -13.52 -0.34
CA ALA A 100 5.37 -12.46 -0.13
C ALA A 100 5.98 -11.05 -0.28
N ARG A 101 7.20 -10.84 0.23
CA ARG A 101 7.94 -9.58 0.06
C ARG A 101 8.36 -9.36 -1.39
N ALA A 102 8.83 -10.40 -2.08
CA ALA A 102 9.20 -10.31 -3.50
C ALA A 102 8.01 -9.94 -4.39
N VAL A 103 6.88 -10.64 -4.21
CA VAL A 103 5.62 -10.33 -4.90
C VAL A 103 5.14 -8.91 -4.59
N SER A 104 5.17 -8.50 -3.32
CA SER A 104 4.77 -7.15 -2.92
C SER A 104 5.66 -6.08 -3.54
N ALA A 105 6.96 -6.32 -3.66
CA ALA A 105 7.90 -5.43 -4.33
C ALA A 105 7.65 -5.36 -5.85
N GLU A 106 7.38 -6.50 -6.50
CA GLU A 106 7.00 -6.54 -7.92
C GLU A 106 5.68 -5.79 -8.15
N MET A 107 4.67 -6.01 -7.31
CA MET A 107 3.42 -5.26 -7.30
C MET A 107 3.63 -3.78 -7.04
N HIS A 108 4.61 -3.40 -6.23
CA HIS A 108 4.91 -2.00 -5.90
C HIS A 108 5.57 -1.27 -7.07
N GLY A 109 6.68 -1.79 -7.61
CA GLY A 109 7.50 -1.13 -8.62
C GLY A 109 7.15 -1.47 -10.08
N GLY A 110 6.35 -2.50 -10.32
CA GLY A 110 6.00 -2.99 -11.64
C GLY A 110 4.61 -2.57 -12.15
N PHE A 111 4.22 -3.21 -13.25
CA PHE A 111 2.91 -3.12 -13.89
C PHE A 111 2.54 -1.72 -14.43
N GLY A 112 3.53 -0.99 -14.96
CA GLY A 112 3.35 0.36 -15.50
C GLY A 112 2.24 0.47 -16.56
N PRO A 113 2.25 -0.37 -17.62
CA PRO A 113 1.18 -0.38 -18.62
C PRO A 113 -0.22 -0.51 -18.02
N LEU A 114 -0.44 -1.49 -17.14
CA LEU A 114 -1.74 -1.69 -16.49
C LEU A 114 -2.13 -0.47 -15.66
N ARG A 115 -1.23 0.05 -14.83
CA ARG A 115 -1.52 1.19 -13.94
C ARG A 115 -1.84 2.48 -14.69
N ASN A 116 -1.23 2.67 -15.86
CA ASN A 116 -1.46 3.86 -16.68
C ASN A 116 -2.79 3.79 -17.44
N HIS A 117 -3.15 2.62 -17.98
CA HIS A 117 -4.36 2.46 -18.77
C HIS A 117 -5.60 2.08 -17.94
N MET A 118 -5.40 1.41 -16.81
CA MET A 118 -6.45 0.97 -15.88
C MET A 118 -6.11 1.44 -14.45
N PRO A 119 -6.15 2.77 -14.19
CA PRO A 119 -5.93 3.29 -12.84
C PRO A 119 -7.03 2.80 -11.88
N MET A 120 -6.70 2.72 -10.60
CA MET A 120 -7.65 2.27 -9.59
C MET A 120 -8.82 3.26 -9.44
N ASP A 121 -10.04 2.77 -9.61
CA ASP A 121 -11.28 3.48 -9.33
C ASP A 121 -12.28 2.51 -8.70
N LEU A 122 -12.45 2.58 -7.38
CA LEU A 122 -13.36 1.71 -6.64
C LEU A 122 -14.80 2.24 -6.62
N GLN A 123 -15.06 3.42 -7.22
CA GLN A 123 -16.38 4.06 -7.20
C GLN A 123 -17.17 3.84 -8.50
N ASN A 124 -16.48 3.53 -9.59
CA ASN A 124 -17.09 3.34 -10.90
C ASN A 124 -16.69 1.99 -11.52
N GLN A 125 -17.37 1.62 -12.60
CA GLN A 125 -17.09 0.41 -13.37
C GLN A 125 -16.83 0.79 -14.82
N TRP A 126 -15.76 0.24 -15.39
CA TRP A 126 -15.27 0.57 -16.73
C TRP A 126 -15.06 -0.72 -17.56
N PRO A 127 -16.11 -1.54 -17.79
CA PRO A 127 -15.95 -2.81 -18.46
C PRO A 127 -15.47 -2.63 -19.91
N GLY A 128 -14.40 -3.33 -20.26
CA GLY A 128 -13.81 -3.29 -21.62
C GLY A 128 -12.88 -2.11 -21.89
N GLU A 129 -12.76 -1.16 -20.97
CA GLU A 129 -11.89 0.01 -21.11
C GLU A 129 -10.45 -0.27 -20.67
N GLY A 130 -9.48 0.48 -21.22
CA GLY A 130 -8.09 0.46 -20.73
C GLY A 130 -7.21 -0.70 -21.23
N MET A 131 -7.67 -1.52 -22.17
CA MET A 131 -6.84 -2.57 -22.81
C MET A 131 -5.85 -1.98 -23.84
N GLY A 132 -4.84 -1.26 -23.34
CA GLY A 132 -3.73 -0.72 -24.13
C GLY A 132 -2.56 -1.68 -24.33
N GLU A 133 -1.52 -1.20 -24.98
CA GLU A 133 -0.27 -1.95 -25.19
C GLU A 133 0.36 -2.38 -23.84
N GLY A 134 0.78 -3.64 -23.73
CA GLY A 134 1.42 -4.18 -22.53
C GLY A 134 0.46 -4.54 -21.39
N VAL A 135 -0.81 -4.18 -21.47
CA VAL A 135 -1.80 -4.40 -20.40
C VAL A 135 -2.12 -5.90 -20.25
N ALA A 136 -2.29 -6.61 -21.36
CA ALA A 136 -2.60 -8.04 -21.34
C ALA A 136 -1.48 -8.86 -20.67
N GLU A 137 -0.22 -8.54 -20.95
CA GLU A 137 0.95 -9.19 -20.36
C GLU A 137 1.05 -8.90 -18.86
N ASN A 138 0.71 -7.68 -18.44
CA ASN A 138 0.67 -7.29 -17.03
C ASN A 138 -0.43 -8.07 -16.29
N ILE A 139 -1.64 -8.15 -16.86
CA ILE A 139 -2.75 -8.93 -16.30
C ILE A 139 -2.34 -10.40 -16.18
N LYS A 140 -1.75 -10.97 -17.23
CA LYS A 140 -1.28 -12.36 -17.21
C LYS A 140 -0.30 -12.58 -16.06
N ARG A 141 0.74 -11.74 -15.93
CA ARG A 141 1.74 -11.89 -14.86
C ARG A 141 1.13 -11.78 -13.46
N ILE A 142 0.18 -10.87 -13.25
CA ILE A 142 -0.53 -10.75 -11.96
C ILE A 142 -1.33 -12.03 -11.67
N THR A 143 -2.02 -12.55 -12.69
CA THR A 143 -2.81 -13.78 -12.57
C THR A 143 -1.93 -14.97 -12.23
N ASP A 144 -0.81 -15.15 -12.96
CA ASP A 144 0.16 -16.21 -12.69
C ASP A 144 0.68 -16.13 -11.24
N ILE A 145 1.01 -14.93 -10.74
CA ILE A 145 1.44 -14.74 -9.35
C ILE A 145 0.36 -15.20 -8.36
N TRP A 146 -0.89 -14.83 -8.60
CA TRP A 146 -1.99 -15.18 -7.70
C TRP A 146 -2.29 -16.68 -7.70
N GLU A 147 -2.24 -17.31 -8.87
CA GLU A 147 -2.37 -18.76 -9.01
C GLU A 147 -1.24 -19.48 -8.27
N ASP A 148 0.02 -19.12 -8.55
CA ASP A 148 1.19 -19.70 -7.89
C ASP A 148 1.14 -19.55 -6.37
N CYS A 149 0.80 -18.35 -5.87
CA CYS A 149 0.70 -18.11 -4.43
C CYS A 149 -0.46 -18.87 -3.78
N ARG A 150 -1.58 -19.01 -4.47
CA ARG A 150 -2.74 -19.76 -3.96
C ARG A 150 -2.44 -21.25 -3.91
N ASP A 151 -1.81 -21.80 -4.94
CA ASP A 151 -1.47 -23.22 -5.01
C ASP A 151 -0.43 -23.60 -3.95
N GLN A 152 0.55 -22.72 -3.70
CA GLN A 152 1.63 -23.01 -2.75
C GLN A 152 1.29 -22.66 -1.29
N TYR A 153 0.48 -21.63 -1.05
CA TYR A 153 0.29 -21.05 0.28
C TYR A 153 -1.18 -20.85 0.69
N GLY A 154 -2.15 -21.20 -0.16
CA GLY A 154 -3.58 -20.90 0.05
C GLY A 154 -4.30 -21.72 1.12
N GLU A 155 -3.69 -22.80 1.61
CA GLU A 155 -4.23 -23.62 2.71
C GLU A 155 -3.84 -23.08 4.10
N GLY A 156 -2.95 -22.09 4.18
CA GLY A 156 -2.52 -21.46 5.42
C GLY A 156 -3.53 -20.41 5.93
N VAL A 157 -3.67 -20.31 7.26
CA VAL A 157 -4.44 -19.23 7.90
C VAL A 157 -3.51 -18.05 8.14
N ASN A 158 -3.42 -17.11 7.19
CA ASN A 158 -2.91 -15.79 7.50
C ASN A 158 -4.09 -14.98 8.04
N SER A 159 -4.14 -14.78 9.37
CA SER A 159 -5.12 -13.89 9.98
C SER A 159 -4.66 -12.44 9.82
N CYS A 160 -5.44 -11.65 9.08
CA CYS A 160 -5.52 -10.21 9.26
C CYS A 160 -6.63 -9.88 10.26
#